data_AF-A0A955TAW3-F1
#
_entry.id   AF-A0A955TAW3-F1
#
_cell.length_a   1.000
_cell.length_b   1.000
_cell.length_c   1.000
_cell.angle_alpha   90.00
_cell.angle_beta   90.00
_cell.angle_gamma   90.00
#
_symmetry.space_group_name_H-M   'P 1'
#
loop_
_entity.id
_entity.type
_entity.pdbx_description
1 polymer ?
#
loop_
_entity_poly.entity_id
_entity_poly.type
_entity_poly.pdbx_seq_one_letter_code
_entity_poly.pdbx_strand_id
1 'polypeptide(L)'
;MKLLGKSPALLFGQFAGVALIYLIFFSMGVSEAFFTVYTTKMVLAQTVIVGVGALGMTLIIISGGIDLSVGSVIALSCVTTALVLKAGGSIPTAVAVGTLTGAAVGLLNGM
;
A
#
# COMPACT_ATOMS: atom_id res chain seq x y z
N MET A 1 15.92 2.04 -21.91
CA MET A 1 15.47 3.43 -21.65
C MET A 1 14.31 3.83 -22.59
N LYS A 2 13.15 3.13 -22.51
CA LYS A 2 11.91 3.46 -23.27
C LYS A 2 10.82 4.11 -22.39
N LEU A 3 11.16 4.48 -21.15
CA LEU A 3 10.19 4.98 -20.17
C LEU A 3 9.90 6.48 -20.32
N LEU A 4 10.74 7.23 -21.05
CA LEU A 4 10.60 8.68 -21.21
C LEU A 4 9.54 9.10 -22.26
N GLY A 5 8.93 8.14 -22.97
CA GLY A 5 7.96 8.39 -24.03
C GLY A 5 6.50 8.07 -23.68
N LYS A 6 6.20 7.63 -22.44
CA LYS A 6 4.80 7.48 -22.02
C LYS A 6 4.23 8.86 -21.73
N SER A 7 3.23 9.23 -22.53
CA SER A 7 2.48 10.49 -22.44
C SER A 7 2.15 10.87 -20.98
N PRO A 8 2.17 12.17 -20.61
CA PRO A 8 1.81 12.64 -19.26
C PRO A 8 0.46 12.12 -18.78
N ALA A 9 -0.42 11.71 -19.70
CA ALA A 9 -1.65 10.97 -19.43
C ALA A 9 -1.48 9.75 -18.50
N LEU A 10 -0.32 9.09 -18.47
CA LEU A 10 -0.09 7.94 -17.57
C LEU A 10 0.12 8.38 -16.11
N LEU A 11 0.77 9.53 -15.90
CA LEU A 11 0.93 10.16 -14.59
C LEU A 11 -0.42 10.69 -14.08
N PHE A 12 -1.19 11.35 -14.95
CA PHE A 12 -2.52 11.85 -14.60
C PHE A 12 -3.60 10.76 -14.56
N GLY A 13 -3.33 9.57 -15.11
CA GLY A 13 -4.27 8.45 -15.17
C GLY A 13 -4.69 7.93 -13.79
N GLN A 14 -3.81 8.05 -12.79
CA GLN A 14 -4.12 7.66 -11.41
C GLN A 14 -5.16 8.60 -10.79
N PHE A 15 -4.99 9.91 -10.96
CA PHE A 15 -5.95 10.93 -10.52
C PHE A 15 -7.27 10.80 -11.28
N ALA A 16 -7.22 10.54 -12.59
CA ALA A 16 -8.40 10.28 -13.40
C ALA A 16 -9.15 9.01 -12.93
N GLY A 17 -8.42 7.95 -12.56
CA GLY A 17 -9.00 6.72 -12.02
C GLY A 17 -9.72 6.93 -10.69
N VAL A 18 -9.11 7.69 -9.76
CA VAL A 18 -9.76 8.04 -8.49
C VAL A 18 -11.00 8.90 -8.73
N ALA A 19 -10.92 9.89 -9.62
CA ALA A 19 -12.06 10.74 -9.97
C ALA A 19 -13.22 9.92 -10.60
N LEU A 20 -12.90 8.97 -11.48
CA LEU A 20 -13.88 8.06 -12.09
C LEU A 20 -14.58 7.20 -11.03
N ILE A 21 -13.84 6.66 -10.08
CA ILE A 21 -14.40 5.85 -8.98
C ILE A 21 -15.34 6.70 -8.12
N TYR A 22 -14.97 7.93 -7.78
CA TYR A 22 -15.84 8.86 -7.06
C TYR A 22 -17.13 9.14 -7.82
N LEU A 23 -17.07 9.35 -9.13
CA LEU A 23 -18.25 9.56 -9.97
C LEU A 23 -19.18 8.33 -10.01
N ILE A 24 -18.61 7.14 -10.15
CA ILE A 24 -19.38 5.89 -10.14
C ILE A 24 -20.09 5.72 -8.80
N PHE A 25 -19.37 5.89 -7.68
CA PHE A 25 -19.94 5.70 -6.35
C PHE A 25 -21.00 6.75 -6.03
N PHE A 26 -20.80 7.98 -6.53
CA PHE A 26 -21.81 9.03 -6.41
C PHE A 26 -23.08 8.65 -7.21
N SER A 27 -22.92 8.18 -8.44
CA SER A 27 -24.03 7.70 -9.27
C SER A 27 -24.76 6.48 -8.70
N MET A 28 -24.08 5.65 -7.92
CA MET A 28 -24.65 4.47 -7.26
C MET A 28 -25.33 4.79 -5.92
N GLY A 29 -25.27 6.05 -5.46
CA GLY A 29 -25.86 6.45 -4.18
C GLY A 29 -25.16 5.84 -2.96
N VAL A 30 -23.84 5.63 -3.04
CA VAL A 30 -23.04 5.16 -1.90
C VAL A 30 -23.14 6.18 -0.75
N SER A 31 -23.08 5.69 0.50
CA SER A 31 -23.20 6.50 1.71
C SER A 31 -22.41 7.81 1.67
N GLU A 32 -23.03 8.90 2.14
CA GLU A 32 -22.41 10.23 2.26
C GLU A 32 -21.11 10.23 3.07
N ALA A 33 -20.95 9.27 4.00
CA ALA A 33 -19.72 9.08 4.77
C ALA A 33 -18.48 8.84 3.89
N PHE A 34 -18.66 8.27 2.70
CA PHE A 34 -17.58 8.03 1.74
C PHE A 34 -17.01 9.34 1.16
N PHE A 35 -17.87 10.33 0.94
CA PHE A 35 -17.50 11.62 0.34
C PHE A 35 -17.00 12.65 1.37
N THR A 36 -16.85 12.26 2.63
CA THR A 36 -16.32 13.15 3.66
C THR A 36 -14.84 13.41 3.47
N VAL A 37 -14.41 14.62 3.85
CA VAL A 37 -12.99 15.03 3.83
C VAL A 37 -12.10 14.07 4.62
N TYR A 38 -12.64 13.48 5.70
CA TYR A 38 -11.93 12.49 6.49
C TYR A 38 -11.60 11.23 5.67
N THR A 39 -12.59 10.64 5.01
CA THR A 39 -12.40 9.45 4.16
C THR A 39 -11.46 9.75 3.00
N THR A 40 -11.62 10.91 2.34
CA THR A 40 -10.70 11.32 1.27
C THR A 40 -9.26 11.44 1.77
N LYS A 41 -9.04 12.06 2.95
CA LYS A 41 -7.70 12.15 3.55
C LYS A 41 -7.12 10.77 3.87
N MET A 42 -7.91 9.84 4.39
CA MET A 42 -7.45 8.47 4.64
C MET A 42 -7.03 7.76 3.35
N VAL A 43 -7.81 7.86 2.28
CA VAL A 43 -7.47 7.26 0.97
C VAL A 43 -6.17 7.85 0.42
N LEU A 44 -6.00 9.17 0.49
CA LEU A 44 -4.78 9.84 0.04
C LEU A 44 -3.57 9.40 0.87
N ALA A 45 -3.69 9.37 2.20
CA ALA A 45 -2.62 8.92 3.09
C ALA A 45 -2.20 7.47 2.82
N GLN A 46 -3.17 6.58 2.59
CA GLN A 46 -2.87 5.18 2.27
C GLN A 46 -2.18 5.03 0.91
N THR A 47 -2.52 5.88 -0.05
CA THR A 47 -1.89 5.90 -1.37
C THR A 47 -0.42 6.33 -1.28
N VAL A 48 -0.08 7.27 -0.39
CA VAL A 48 1.31 7.70 -0.17
C VAL A 48 2.19 6.54 0.31
N ILE A 49 1.70 5.71 1.22
CA ILE A 49 2.44 4.55 1.74
C ILE A 49 2.83 3.60 0.59
N VAL A 50 1.86 3.25 -0.25
CA VAL A 50 2.08 2.37 -1.40
C VAL A 50 2.95 3.04 -2.47
N GLY A 51 2.75 4.33 -2.72
CA GLY A 51 3.52 5.11 -3.69
C GLY A 51 4.99 5.23 -3.33
N VAL A 52 5.31 5.55 -2.08
CA VAL A 52 6.70 5.62 -1.58
C VAL A 52 7.36 4.24 -1.63
N GLY A 53 6.63 3.17 -1.25
CA GLY A 53 7.11 1.80 -1.41
C GLY A 53 7.40 1.43 -2.86
N ALA A 54 6.53 1.82 -3.81
CA ALA A 54 6.72 1.58 -5.24
C ALA A 54 7.94 2.32 -5.81
N LEU A 55 8.23 3.54 -5.33
CA LEU A 55 9.44 4.27 -5.70
C LEU A 55 10.69 3.52 -5.23
N GLY A 56 10.72 3.04 -3.98
CA GLY A 56 11.81 2.21 -3.46
C GLY A 56 12.01 0.93 -4.26
N MET A 57 10.93 0.21 -4.56
CA MET A 57 10.97 -1.01 -5.39
C MET A 57 11.47 -0.72 -6.81
N THR A 58 11.14 0.45 -7.38
CA THR A 58 11.61 0.82 -8.74
C THR A 58 13.13 1.00 -8.78
N LEU A 59 13.72 1.63 -7.76
CA LEU A 59 15.17 1.80 -7.66
C LEU A 59 15.90 0.45 -7.52
N ILE A 60 15.32 -0.48 -6.76
CA ILE A 60 15.85 -1.84 -6.58
C ILE A 60 15.82 -2.62 -7.91
N ILE A 61 14.69 -2.62 -8.60
CA ILE A 61 14.51 -3.31 -9.90
C ILE A 61 15.51 -2.79 -10.95
N ILE A 62 15.71 -1.48 -11.02
CA ILE A 62 16.63 -0.86 -12.00
C ILE A 62 18.10 -1.16 -11.65
N SER A 63 18.42 -1.31 -10.36
CA SER A 63 19.77 -1.64 -9.90
C SER A 63 20.18 -3.09 -10.18
N GLY A 64 19.30 -3.91 -10.78
CA GLY A 64 19.58 -5.31 -11.12
C GLY A 64 19.57 -6.27 -9.92
N GLY A 65 19.38 -5.75 -8.72
CA GLY A 65 19.09 -6.53 -7.53
C GLY A 65 17.62 -6.91 -7.54
N ILE A 66 17.31 -8.21 -7.58
CA ILE A 66 15.96 -8.72 -7.33
C ILE A 66 15.71 -8.70 -5.81
N ASP A 67 16.04 -7.60 -5.13
CA ASP A 67 15.94 -7.55 -3.68
C ASP A 67 14.47 -7.36 -3.27
N LEU A 68 13.78 -8.49 -3.29
CA LEU A 68 12.39 -8.65 -2.90
C LEU A 68 12.22 -8.54 -1.38
N SER A 69 13.27 -8.29 -0.60
CA SER A 69 13.25 -8.27 0.87
C SER A 69 12.11 -7.41 1.43
N VAL A 70 11.84 -6.23 0.87
CA VAL A 70 10.70 -5.38 1.26
C VAL A 70 9.36 -6.06 1.00
N GLY A 71 9.19 -6.70 -0.16
CA GLY A 71 7.98 -7.45 -0.51
C GLY A 71 7.76 -8.64 0.41
N SER A 72 8.84 -9.37 0.72
CA SER A 72 8.86 -10.51 1.65
C SER A 72 8.49 -10.09 3.08
N VAL A 73 9.03 -8.96 3.56
CA VAL A 73 8.75 -8.42 4.90
C VAL A 73 7.29 -8.00 5.03
N ILE A 74 6.74 -7.33 4.02
CA ILE A 74 5.32 -6.96 3.98
C ILE A 74 4.45 -8.23 3.98
N ALA A 75 4.74 -9.20 3.12
CA ALA A 75 3.99 -10.45 3.05
C ALA A 75 4.03 -11.22 4.38
N LEU A 76 5.21 -11.33 5.00
CA LEU A 76 5.38 -12.00 6.29
C LEU A 76 4.58 -11.29 7.39
N SER A 77 4.63 -9.95 7.45
CA SER A 77 3.88 -9.16 8.44
C SER A 77 2.37 -9.32 8.31
N CYS A 78 1.86 -9.40 7.06
CA CYS A 78 0.46 -9.67 6.79
C CYS A 78 0.06 -11.10 7.19
N VAL A 79 0.88 -12.09 6.86
CA VAL A 79 0.60 -13.50 7.18
C VAL A 79 0.60 -13.72 8.70
N THR A 80 1.57 -13.17 9.44
CA THR A 80 1.58 -13.31 10.91
C THR A 80 0.39 -12.63 11.57
N THR A 81 0.01 -11.44 11.09
CA THR A 81 -1.23 -10.77 11.53
C THR A 81 -2.46 -11.65 11.29
N ALA A 82 -2.59 -12.20 10.08
CA ALA A 82 -3.72 -13.05 9.70
C ALA A 82 -3.76 -14.37 10.50
N LEU A 83 -2.62 -14.97 10.81
CA LEU A 83 -2.53 -16.18 11.62
C LEU A 83 -3.00 -15.94 13.05
N VAL A 84 -2.63 -14.81 13.66
CA VAL A 84 -3.10 -14.45 15.01
C VAL A 84 -4.61 -14.26 15.03
N LEU A 85 -5.17 -13.57 14.03
CA LEU A 85 -6.62 -13.42 13.90
C LEU A 85 -7.32 -14.77 13.68
N LYS A 86 -6.75 -15.63 12.82
CA LYS A 86 -7.29 -16.99 12.56
C LYS A 86 -7.27 -17.86 13.82
N ALA A 87 -6.29 -17.67 14.69
CA ALA A 87 -6.19 -18.37 15.97
C ALA A 87 -7.15 -17.82 17.04
N GLY A 88 -8.00 -16.85 16.73
CA GLY A 88 -8.92 -16.22 17.68
C GLY A 88 -8.29 -15.11 18.53
N GLY A 89 -7.08 -14.65 18.18
CA GLY A 89 -6.43 -13.52 18.83
C GLY A 89 -7.19 -12.21 18.62
N SER A 90 -7.09 -11.30 19.59
CA SER A 90 -7.71 -9.99 19.51
C SER A 90 -7.01 -9.09 18.46
N ILE A 91 -7.72 -8.07 17.97
CA ILE A 91 -7.17 -7.13 16.97
C ILE A 91 -5.88 -6.46 17.48
N PRO A 92 -5.78 -5.99 18.75
CA PRO A 92 -4.55 -5.38 19.24
C PRO A 92 -3.34 -6.34 19.23
N THR A 93 -3.54 -7.61 19.57
CA THR A 93 -2.45 -8.59 19.57
C THR A 93 -2.02 -8.95 18.15
N ALA A 94 -2.96 -9.06 17.21
CA ALA A 94 -2.64 -9.28 15.80
C ALA A 94 -1.80 -8.14 15.22
N VAL A 95 -2.19 -6.88 15.49
CA VAL A 95 -1.43 -5.69 15.05
C VAL A 95 -0.04 -5.66 15.69
N ALA A 96 0.07 -5.95 16.98
CA ALA A 96 1.36 -6.00 17.67
C ALA A 96 2.29 -7.05 17.07
N VAL A 97 1.80 -8.28 16.85
CA VAL A 97 2.59 -9.37 16.28
C VAL A 97 3.03 -9.06 14.84
N GLY A 98 2.13 -8.56 13.99
CA GLY A 98 2.47 -8.17 12.63
C GLY A 98 3.56 -7.10 12.57
N THR A 99 3.39 -6.04 13.38
CA THR A 99 4.33 -4.91 13.43
C THR A 99 5.70 -5.34 13.97
N LEU A 100 5.73 -6.13 15.05
CA LEU A 100 6.98 -6.63 15.63
C LEU A 100 7.72 -7.57 14.67
N THR A 101 6.98 -8.43 13.95
CA THR A 101 7.57 -9.32 12.94
C THR A 101 8.22 -8.51 11.82
N GLY A 102 7.48 -7.53 11.28
CA GLY A 102 7.99 -6.65 10.22
C GLY A 102 9.19 -5.82 10.67
N ALA A 103 9.15 -5.27 11.89
CA ALA A 103 10.24 -4.50 12.46
C ALA A 103 11.49 -5.36 12.69
N ALA A 104 11.35 -6.57 13.22
CA ALA A 104 12.48 -7.46 13.48
C ALA A 104 13.19 -7.88 12.18
N VAL A 105 12.43 -8.32 11.17
CA VAL A 105 13.01 -8.72 9.88
C VAL A 105 13.53 -7.50 9.11
N GLY A 106 12.85 -6.36 9.19
CA GLY A 106 13.32 -5.10 8.61
C GLY A 106 14.64 -4.62 9.22
N LEU A 107 14.81 -4.75 10.54
CA LEU A 107 16.09 -4.46 11.21
C LEU A 107 17.19 -5.39 10.72
N LEU A 108 16.93 -6.71 10.64
CA LEU A 108 17.93 -7.68 10.15
C LEU A 108 18.35 -7.42 8.70
N ASN A 109 17.42 -7.02 7.84
CA ASN A 109 17.70 -6.71 6.44
C ASN A 109 18.41 -5.36 6.26
N GLY A 110 18.26 -4.44 7.22
CA GLY A 110 18.85 -3.09 7.18
C GLY A 110 20.22 -2.99 7.85
N MET A 111 20.72 -4.08 8.46
CA MET A 111 22.04 -4.18 9.09
C MET A 111 23.12 -4.68 8.13
#